data_AF-A0A2W1AFK0-F1
#
_entry.id   AF-A0A2W1AFK0-F1
#
_cell.length_a   1.000
_cell.length_b   1.000
_cell.length_c   1.000
_cell.angle_alpha   90.00
_cell.angle_beta   90.00
_cell.angle_gamma   90.00
#
_symmetry.space_group_name_H-M   'P 1'
#
loop_
_entity.id
_entity.type
_entity.pdbx_description
1 polymer ?
#
loop_
_entity_poly.entity_id
_entity_poly.type
_entity_poly.pdbx_seq_one_letter_code
_entity_poly.pdbx_strand_id
1 'polypeptide(L)' 'MTNIPVYVLVARIISVIGMSFAITLGLLLLIAGYFIESIIAFGFTFPSITIMAFLEKKADINWRK' A
#
# COMPACT_ATOMS: atom_id res chain seq x y z
N MET A 1 3.86 -0.09 -26.58
CA MET A 1 4.33 0.29 -25.23
C MET A 1 3.16 0.92 -24.51
N THR A 2 2.57 0.20 -23.55
CA THR A 2 1.46 0.69 -22.74
C THR A 2 1.93 1.97 -22.04
N ASN A 3 1.35 3.10 -22.40
CA ASN A 3 1.75 4.42 -21.89
C ASN A 3 1.21 4.58 -20.45
N ILE A 4 1.77 3.80 -19.52
CA ILE A 4 1.43 3.89 -18.10
C ILE A 4 1.91 5.26 -17.62
N PRO A 5 1.01 6.13 -17.13
CA PRO A 5 1.41 7.45 -16.68
C PRO A 5 2.42 7.36 -15.54
N VAL A 6 3.46 8.19 -15.57
CA VAL A 6 4.54 8.20 -14.57
C VAL A 6 4.01 8.35 -13.15
N TYR A 7 2.91 9.09 -12.95
CA TYR A 7 2.27 9.24 -11.65
C TYR A 7 1.73 7.93 -11.08
N VAL A 8 1.31 6.97 -11.92
CA VAL A 8 0.86 5.65 -11.46
C VAL A 8 2.04 4.84 -10.97
N LEU A 9 3.17 4.88 -11.69
CA LEU A 9 4.42 4.22 -11.29
C LEU A 9 4.93 4.73 -9.94
N VAL A 10 4.97 6.06 -9.78
CA VAL A 10 5.38 6.69 -8.51
C VAL A 10 4.44 6.31 -7.38
N ALA A 11 3.12 6.34 -7.61
CA ALA A 11 2.14 5.94 -6.60
C ALA A 11 2.30 4.49 -6.16
N ARG A 12 2.59 3.56 -7.09
CA ARG A 12 2.84 2.16 -6.75
C ARG A 12 4.06 2.00 -5.85
N ILE A 13 5.17 2.67 -6.18
CA ILE A 13 6.40 2.63 -5.37
C ILE A 13 6.12 3.14 -3.95
N ILE A 14 5.45 4.28 -3.84
CA ILE A 14 5.10 4.87 -2.53
C ILE A 14 4.18 3.93 -1.74
N SER A 15 3.17 3.34 -2.39
CA SER A 15 2.26 2.37 -1.74
C SER A 15 3.00 1.13 -1.25
N VAL A 16 3.95 0.58 -2.03
CA VAL A 16 4.74 -0.59 -1.62
C VAL A 16 5.65 -0.26 -0.44
N ILE A 17 6.28 0.91 -0.45
CA ILE A 17 7.13 1.38 0.67
C ILE A 17 6.28 1.56 1.93
N GLY A 18 5.15 2.25 1.82
CA GLY A 18 4.22 2.49 2.93
C GLY A 18 3.65 1.19 3.52
N MET A 19 3.25 0.25 2.66
CA MET A 19 2.84 -1.09 3.09
C MET A 19 3.93 -1.84 3.83
N SER A 20 5.12 -1.92 3.23
CA SER A 20 6.22 -2.70 3.79
C SER A 20 6.59 -2.17 5.17
N PHE A 21 6.66 -0.85 5.32
CA PHE A 21 6.91 -0.19 6.59
C PHE A 21 5.82 -0.47 7.63
N ALA A 22 4.55 -0.32 7.26
CA ALA A 22 3.42 -0.59 8.14
C ALA A 22 3.36 -2.07 8.60
N ILE A 23 3.66 -3.01 7.69
CA ILE A 23 3.74 -4.44 8.01
C ILE A 23 4.91 -4.73 8.94
N THR A 24 6.10 -4.18 8.67
CA THR A 24 7.27 -4.37 9.54
C THR A 24 7.02 -3.82 10.93
N LEU A 25 6.45 -2.61 11.04
CA LEU A 25 6.07 -2.03 12.33
C LEU A 25 5.01 -2.86 13.06
N GLY A 26 3.97 -3.29 12.35
CA GLY A 26 2.92 -4.14 12.90
C GLY A 26 3.49 -5.44 13.47
N LEU A 27 4.34 -6.14 12.71
CA LEU A 27 5.00 -7.36 13.18
C LEU A 27 5.92 -7.11 14.37
N LEU A 28 6.69 -6.01 14.36
CA LEU A 28 7.59 -5.67 15.46
C LEU A 28 6.82 -5.37 16.76
N LEU A 29 5.72 -4.62 16.67
CA LEU A 29 4.83 -4.34 17.80
C LEU A 29 4.11 -5.60 18.29
N LEU A 30 3.70 -6.48 17.36
CA LEU A 30 3.07 -7.75 17.70
C LEU A 30 4.01 -8.66 18.49
N ILE A 31 5.26 -8.79 18.04
CA ILE A 31 6.29 -9.58 18.74
C ILE A 31 6.62 -8.97 20.11
N ALA A 32 6.59 -7.64 20.22
CA ALA A 32 6.78 -6.93 21.48
C ALA A 32 5.57 -7.01 22.44
N GLY A 33 4.47 -7.66 22.05
CA GLY A 33 3.27 -7.85 22.88
C GLY A 33 2.24 -6.73 22.82
N TYR A 34 2.47 -5.69 22.00
CA TYR A 34 1.58 -4.54 21.80
C TYR A 34 0.52 -4.83 20.74
N PHE A 35 -0.50 -5.60 21.13
CA PHE A 35 -1.52 -6.11 20.19
C PHE A 35 -2.36 -5.00 19.53
N ILE A 36 -2.76 -3.97 20.30
CA ILE A 36 -3.65 -2.91 19.80
C ILE A 36 -2.89 -2.02 18.81
N GLU A 37 -1.68 -1.64 19.17
CA GLU A 37 -0.79 -0.80 18.38
C GLU A 37 -0.37 -1.51 17.09
N SER A 38 -0.14 -2.83 17.16
CA SER A 38 0.07 -3.69 15.99
C SER A 38 -1.12 -3.63 15.03
N ILE A 39 -2.36 -3.78 15.52
CA ILE A 39 -3.57 -3.71 14.67
C ILE A 39 -3.69 -2.34 14.01
N ILE A 40 -3.42 -1.27 14.75
CA ILE A 40 -3.43 0.10 14.22
C ILE A 40 -2.35 0.25 13.13
N ALA A 41 -1.14 -0.24 13.36
CA ALA A 41 -0.05 -0.22 12.39
C ALA A 41 -0.39 -1.01 11.12
N PHE A 42 -0.98 -2.19 11.24
CA PHE A 42 -1.51 -2.93 10.09
C PHE A 42 -2.63 -2.16 9.38
N GLY A 43 -3.48 -1.44 10.12
CA GLY A 43 -4.52 -0.57 9.56
C GLY A 43 -3.98 0.50 8.60
N PHE A 44 -2.74 0.98 8.81
CA PHE A 44 -2.08 1.94 7.92
C PHE A 44 -1.68 1.36 6.55
N THR A 45 -1.80 0.05 6.34
CA THR A 45 -1.63 -0.55 5.01
C THR A 45 -2.80 -0.23 4.07
N PHE A 46 -4.01 -0.03 4.60
CA PHE A 46 -5.22 0.18 3.80
C PHE A 46 -5.19 1.46 2.94
N PRO A 47 -4.77 2.64 3.44
CA PRO A 47 -4.65 3.84 2.62
C PRO A 47 -3.78 3.64 1.37
N SER A 48 -2.68 2.89 1.50
CA SER A 48 -1.78 2.59 0.39
C SER A 48 -2.45 1.71 -0.67
N ILE A 49 -3.31 0.77 -0.26
CA ILE A 49 -4.15 -0.04 -1.18
C ILE A 49 -5.17 0.84 -1.88
N THR A 50 -5.88 1.68 -1.12
CA THR A 50 -6.98 2.49 -1.64
C THR A 50 -6.49 3.51 -2.67
N ILE A 51 -5.36 4.17 -2.42
CA ILE A 51 -4.77 5.14 -3.36
C ILE A 51 -4.36 4.45 -4.66
N MET A 52 -3.74 3.27 -4.56
CA MET A 52 -3.30 2.51 -5.73
C MET A 52 -4.50 2.02 -6.55
N ALA A 53 -5.51 1.42 -5.92
CA ALA A 53 -6.74 0.97 -6.59
C ALA A 53 -7.51 2.12 -7.25
N PHE A 54 -7.55 3.30 -6.63
CA PHE A 54 -8.19 4.48 -7.19
C PHE A 54 -7.44 5.01 -8.42
N LEU A 55 -6.11 5.13 -8.34
CA LEU A 55 -5.29 5.63 -9.43
C LEU A 55 -5.27 4.66 -10.63
N GLU A 56 -5.26 3.36 -10.37
CA GLU A 56 -5.34 2.34 -11.42
C GLU A 56 -6.69 2.37 -12.13
N LYS A 57 -7.79 2.50 -11.38
CA LYS A 57 -9.14 2.68 -11.95
C LYS A 57 -9.21 3.95 -12.82
N LYS A 58 -8.60 5.04 -12.36
CA LYS A 58 -8.59 6.31 -13.10
C LYS A 58 -7.74 6.25 -14.38
N ALA A 59 -6.68 5.44 -14.37
CA ALA A 59 -5.81 5.26 -15.53
C ALA A 59 -6.32 4.22 -16.53
N ASP A 60 -7.48 3.58 -16.27
CA ASP A 60 -8.01 2.43 -17.03
C ASP A 60 -6.99 1.28 -17.19
N ILE A 61 -6.08 1.18 -16.22
CA ILE A 61 -5.04 0.16 -16.18
C ILE A 61 -5.64 -1.06 -15.49
N ASN A 62 -6.34 -1.87 -16.28
CA ASN A 62 -6.92 -3.14 -15.82
C ASN A 62 -5.90 -4.27 -16.01
N TRP A 63 -5.11 -4.59 -14.97
CA TRP A 63 -4.15 -5.72 -15.02
C TRP A 63 -4.82 -7.11 -15.08
N ARG A 64 -6.16 -7.18 -15.03
CA ARG A 64 -6.95 -8.43 -15.15
C ARG A 64 -7.35 -8.79 -16.60
N LYS A 65 -6.73 -8.19 -17.61
CA LYS A 65 -6.82 -8.64 -19.01
C LYS A 65 -5.48 -9.10 -19.51
#